data_AF-A0A2L2YSY9-F1
#
_entry.id   AF-A0A2L2YSY9-F1
#
_cell.length_a   1.000
_cell.length_b   1.000
_cell.length_c   1.000
_cell.angle_alpha   90.00
_cell.angle_beta   90.00
_cell.angle_gamma   90.00
#
_symmetry.space_group_name_H-M   'P 1'
#
loop_
_entity.id
_entity.type
_entity.pdbx_description
1 polymer ?
#
loop_
_entity_poly.entity_id
_entity_poly.type
_entity_poly.pdbx_seq_one_letter_code
_entity_poly.pdbx_strand_id
1 'polypeptide(L)' 'IGFYHDQSRPDRDQYLKIYLNNVHQSMRGQFFKMSPNQNILYNSFDYNSIMIYCNKSFSSN' A
#
# COMPACT_ATOMS: atom_id res chain seq x y z
N ILE A 1 10.02 15.65 0.93
CA ILE A 1 9.01 14.90 0.14
C ILE A 1 8.14 14.16 1.15
N GLY A 2 6.88 14.58 1.32
CA GLY A 2 5.99 14.17 2.41
C GLY A 2 4.89 13.19 1.96
N PHE A 3 5.26 12.21 1.12
CA PHE A 3 4.31 11.28 0.52
C PHE A 3 4.44 9.89 1.14
N TYR A 4 3.30 9.24 1.32
CA TYR A 4 3.21 7.86 1.75
C TYR A 4 3.17 6.95 0.53
N HIS A 5 3.41 5.66 0.75
CA HIS A 5 3.35 4.68 -0.32
C HIS A 5 1.93 4.46 -0.83
N ASP A 6 1.79 4.14 -2.12
CA ASP A 6 0.47 3.99 -2.73
C ASP A 6 -0.33 2.79 -2.19
N GLN A 7 0.34 1.71 -1.75
CA GLN A 7 -0.35 0.61 -1.06
C GLN A 7 -0.90 1.00 0.32
N SER A 8 -0.50 2.14 0.87
CA SER A 8 -1.03 2.67 2.13
C SER A 8 -2.22 3.60 1.92
N ARG A 9 -2.58 3.96 0.68
CA ARG A 9 -3.73 4.83 0.41
C ARG A 9 -5.02 4.30 1.04
N PRO A 10 -5.96 5.17 1.44
CA PRO A 10 -7.25 4.76 1.99
C PRO A 10 -8.12 3.97 1.00
N ASP A 11 -8.00 4.26 -0.31
CA ASP A 11 -8.79 3.67 -1.39
C ASP A 11 -8.15 2.44 -2.05
N ARG A 12 -6.93 2.04 -1.64
CA ARG A 12 -6.16 1.00 -2.33
C ARG A 12 -6.88 -0.34 -2.50
N ASP A 13 -7.81 -0.72 -1.63
CA ASP A 13 -8.49 -2.03 -1.72
C ASP A 13 -9.45 -2.09 -2.94
N GLN A 14 -9.72 -0.94 -3.59
CA GLN A 14 -10.42 -0.88 -4.87
C GLN A 14 -9.52 -1.26 -6.06
N TYR A 15 -8.19 -1.24 -5.87
CA TYR A 15 -7.18 -1.40 -6.93
C TYR A 15 -6.24 -2.58 -6.67
N LEU A 16 -5.94 -2.86 -5.40
CA LEU A 16 -4.97 -3.86 -4.97
C LEU A 16 -5.63 -4.94 -4.11
N LYS A 17 -5.16 -6.17 -4.30
CA LYS A 17 -5.43 -7.29 -3.39
C LYS A 17 -4.15 -7.65 -2.64
N ILE A 18 -4.12 -7.38 -1.33
CA ILE A 18 -2.98 -7.70 -0.48
C ILE A 18 -3.17 -9.07 0.17
N TYR A 19 -2.30 -10.03 -0.16
CA TYR A 19 -2.28 -11.34 0.46
C TYR A 19 -1.50 -11.30 1.78
N LEU A 20 -2.07 -10.70 2.83
CA LEU A 20 -1.39 -10.54 4.14
C LEU A 20 -0.92 -11.85 4.78
N ASN A 21 -1.54 -12.98 4.43
CA ASN A 21 -1.10 -14.30 4.87
C ASN A 21 0.26 -14.71 4.28
N ASN A 22 0.61 -14.18 3.11
CA ASN A 22 1.89 -14.40 2.43
C ASN A 22 2.95 -13.37 2.84
N VAL A 23 2.61 -12.41 3.72
CA VAL A 23 3.53 -11.37 4.21
C VAL A 23 4.11 -11.82 5.55
N HIS A 24 5.43 -11.65 5.70
CA HIS A 24 6.13 -11.92 6.95
C HIS A 24 5.45 -11.19 8.12
N GLN A 25 5.20 -11.90 9.23
CA GLN A 25 4.33 -11.40 10.31
C GLN A 25 4.77 -10.04 10.87
N SER A 26 6.08 -9.83 11.05
CA SER A 26 6.64 -8.54 11.52
C SER A 26 6.50 -7.40 10.50
N MET A 27 6.26 -7.71 9.23
CA MET A 27 6.17 -6.74 8.13
C MET A 27 4.73 -6.40 7.72
N ARG A 28 3.72 -7.05 8.31
CA ARG A 28 2.30 -6.79 7.99
C ARG A 28 1.90 -5.33 8.20
N GLY A 29 2.55 -4.63 9.13
CA GLY A 29 2.34 -3.20 9.37
C GLY A 29 2.70 -2.30 8.18
N GLN A 30 3.56 -2.74 7.27
CA GLN A 30 3.92 -2.00 6.05
C GLN A 30 2.77 -1.85 5.05
N PHE A 31 1.68 -2.61 5.26
CA PHE A 31 0.49 -2.60 4.42
C PHE A 31 -0.73 -1.99 5.12
N PHE A 32 -0.53 -1.22 6.20
CA PHE A 32 -1.64 -0.53 6.87
C PHE A 32 -2.20 0.64 6.06
N LYS A 33 -3.52 0.83 6.16
CA LYS A 33 -4.22 1.96 5.55
C LYS A 33 -3.91 3.23 6.31
N MET A 34 -3.70 4.29 5.56
CA MET A 34 -3.90 5.63 6.06
C MET A 34 -5.38 5.93 6.26
N SER A 35 -5.69 6.74 7.26
CA SER A 35 -7.04 7.30 7.39
C SER A 35 -7.31 8.28 6.24
N PRO A 36 -8.55 8.36 5.71
CA PRO A 36 -8.92 9.35 4.70
C PRO A 36 -8.58 10.80 5.09
N ASN A 37 -8.60 11.11 6.39
CA ASN A 37 -8.26 12.46 6.90
C ASN A 37 -6.75 12.73 6.91
N GLN A 38 -5.91 11.69 6.84
CA GLN A 38 -4.45 11.79 6.84
C GLN A 38 -3.86 11.76 5.42
N ASN A 39 -4.63 11.31 4.43
CA ASN A 39 -4.20 11.18 3.05
C ASN A 39 -5.31 11.63 2.10
N ILE A 40 -5.29 12.92 1.76
CA ILE A 40 -6.20 13.49 0.77
C ILE A 40 -5.77 13.01 -0.61
N LEU A 41 -6.70 12.41 -1.35
CA LEU A 41 -6.45 11.87 -2.67
C LEU A 41 -6.55 12.97 -3.72
N TYR A 42 -5.41 13.42 -4.24
CA TYR A 42 -5.35 14.43 -5.30
C TYR A 42 -5.28 13.82 -6.71
N ASN A 43 -4.96 12.53 -6.81
CA ASN A 43 -4.75 11.81 -8.05
C ASN A 43 -5.44 10.43 -8.03
N SER A 44 -5.71 9.93 -9.23
CA SER A 44 -6.11 8.53 -9.44
C SER A 44 -4.98 7.58 -9.05
N PHE A 45 -5.33 6.34 -8.75
CA PHE A 45 -4.36 5.30 -8.42
C PHE A 45 -3.46 4.97 -9.62
N ASP A 46 -2.14 4.97 -9.42
CA ASP A 46 -1.15 4.68 -10.48
C ASP A 46 -0.36 3.41 -10.14
N TYR A 47 -0.57 2.36 -10.94
CA TYR A 47 0.13 1.08 -10.79
C TYR A 47 1.63 1.15 -11.15
N ASN A 48 2.06 2.18 -11.88
CA ASN A 48 3.45 2.39 -12.27
C ASN A 48 4.16 3.43 -11.39
N SER A 49 3.50 3.90 -10.34
CA SER A 49 4.08 4.86 -9.40
C SER A 49 5.36 4.30 -8.78
N ILE A 50 6.41 5.11 -8.74
CA ILE A 50 7.66 4.77 -8.03
C ILE A 50 7.44 4.54 -6.53
N MET A 51 6.31 4.99 -5.98
CA MET A 51 5.96 4.88 -4.57
C MET A 51 5.21 3.60 -4.22
N ILE A 52 4.82 2.77 -5.20
CA ILE A 52 4.16 1.48 -4.96
C ILE A 52 5.18 0.38 -4.69
N TYR A 53 4.87 -0.51 -3.75
CA TYR A 53 5.66 -1.72 -3.56
C TYR A 53 5.45 -2.74 -4.68
N CYS A 54 6.54 -3.46 -5.00
CA CYS A 54 6.50 -4.61 -5.90
C CYS A 54 5.61 -5.75 -5.39
N ASN A 55 5.14 -6.60 -6.31
CA ASN A 55 4.21 -7.71 -6.04
C ASN A 55 4.68 -8.73 -4.97
N LYS A 56 5.99 -8.84 -4.69
CA LYS A 56 6.55 -9.79 -3.71
C LYS A 56 7.19 -9.12 -2.50
N SER A 57 7.00 -7.82 -2.32
CA SER A 57 7.57 -7.11 -1.17
C SER A 57 7.13 -7.75 0.14
N PHE A 58 8.11 -8.11 0.97
CA PHE A 58 7.93 -8.76 2.28
C PHE A 58 7.23 -10.12 2.25
N SER A 59 7.21 -10.80 1.09
CA SER A 59 6.63 -12.13 1.00
C SER A 59 7.47 -13.16 1.75
N SER A 60 6.79 -14.13 2.39
CA SER A 60 7.38 -15.28 3.09
C SER A 60 7.14 -16.62 2.37
N ASN A 61 6.82 -16.57 1.07
CA ASN A 61 6.59 -17.74 0.22
C ASN A 61 7.63 -17.79 -0.90
#